data_AF-A0AAV5UP02-F1
#
_entry.id   AF-A0AAV5UP02-F1
#
_cell.length_a   1.000
_cell.length_b   1.000
_cell.length_c   1.000
_cell.angle_alpha   90.00
_cell.angle_beta   90.00
_cell.angle_gamma   90.00
#
_symmetry.space_group_name_H-M   'P 1'
#
loop_
_entity.id
_entity.type
_entity.pdbx_description
1 polymer ?
#
loop_
_entity_poly.entity_id
_entity_poly.type
_entity_poly.pdbx_seq_one_letter_code
_entity_poly.pdbx_strand_id
1 'polypeptide(L)'
;IMSILQTNPSRESSHERDQDFELRCWAIRELRKASEKCASTGVQFSRVCSCCQQVSEYQHVASTACGHALCRGCADGEACPVCQTSTQFVPLFEDLDLHSRECGICLVAVPCQRSFFSACGHIICR
;
A
#
# COMPACT_ATOMS: atom_id res chain seq x y z
N ILE A 1 42.29 -21.01 8.06
CA ILE A 1 41.07 -21.85 8.01
C ILE A 1 40.04 -21.16 8.89
N MET A 2 39.21 -20.29 8.32
CA MET A 2 38.15 -19.58 9.05
C MET A 2 36.92 -20.48 9.13
N SER A 3 36.49 -20.79 10.35
CA SER A 3 35.29 -21.54 10.65
C SER A 3 34.07 -20.66 10.41
N ILE A 4 33.27 -20.98 9.41
CA ILE A 4 31.95 -20.38 9.19
C ILE A 4 31.02 -20.99 10.22
N LEU A 5 30.68 -20.22 11.26
CA LEU A 5 29.54 -20.54 12.12
C LEU A 5 28.27 -20.38 11.28
N GLN A 6 27.81 -21.49 10.72
CA GLN A 6 26.47 -21.62 10.17
C GLN A 6 25.47 -21.45 11.32
N THR A 7 24.86 -20.27 11.42
CA THR A 7 23.70 -20.07 12.28
C THR A 7 22.53 -20.85 11.68
N ASN A 8 22.12 -21.90 12.39
CA ASN A 8 20.99 -22.77 12.08
C ASN A 8 19.67 -21.95 12.11
N PRO A 9 18.90 -21.83 11.01
CA PRO A 9 17.71 -20.98 10.98
C PRO A 9 16.40 -21.70 11.34
N SER A 10 16.42 -22.83 12.04
CA SER A 10 15.23 -23.68 12.12
C SER A 10 15.00 -24.30 13.49
N ARG A 11 14.06 -23.71 14.25
CA ARG A 11 13.09 -24.40 15.12
C ARG A 11 12.10 -23.42 15.77
N GLU A 12 11.27 -22.78 14.96
CA GLU A 12 9.97 -22.31 15.48
C GLU A 12 9.15 -23.55 15.88
N SER A 13 8.46 -23.50 17.02
CA SER A 13 7.61 -24.60 17.46
C SER A 13 6.36 -24.69 16.57
N SER A 14 5.72 -25.86 16.49
CA SER A 14 4.46 -26.02 15.75
C SER A 14 3.37 -25.08 16.27
N HIS A 15 3.32 -24.89 17.59
CA HIS A 15 2.35 -24.03 18.25
C HIS A 15 2.52 -22.55 17.88
N GLU A 16 3.77 -22.06 17.75
CA GLU A 16 4.04 -20.67 17.33
C GLU A 16 3.63 -20.44 15.87
N ARG A 17 3.87 -21.42 14.99
CA ARG A 17 3.40 -21.36 13.60
C ARG A 17 1.88 -21.38 13.47
N ASP A 18 1.20 -22.20 14.27
CA ASP A 18 -0.26 -22.28 14.27
C ASP A 18 -0.89 -20.97 14.77
N GLN A 19 -0.29 -20.35 15.81
CA GLN A 19 -0.71 -19.04 16.30
C GLN A 19 -0.48 -17.92 15.29
N ASP A 20 0.70 -17.88 14.65
CA ASP A 20 0.99 -16.91 13.58
C ASP A 20 0.02 -17.05 12.40
N PHE A 21 -0.30 -18.29 12.00
CA PHE A 21 -1.29 -18.56 10.96
C PHE A 21 -2.68 -18.02 11.32
N GLU A 22 -3.18 -18.31 12.53
CA GLU A 22 -4.49 -17.82 12.98
C GLU A 22 -4.54 -16.29 13.06
N LEU A 23 -3.46 -15.64 13.53
CA LEU A 23 -3.35 -14.19 13.57
C LEU A 23 -3.42 -13.58 12.17
N ARG A 24 -2.72 -14.15 11.19
CA ARG A 24 -2.77 -13.70 9.79
C ARG A 24 -4.16 -13.90 9.18
N CYS A 25 -4.78 -15.06 9.42
CA CYS A 25 -6.14 -15.34 8.96
C CYS A 25 -7.16 -14.36 9.56
N TRP A 26 -7.03 -14.04 10.85
CA TRP A 26 -7.85 -13.03 11.49
C TRP A 26 -7.66 -11.65 10.86
N ALA A 27 -6.42 -11.20 10.67
CA ALA A 27 -6.12 -9.90 10.08
C ALA A 27 -6.72 -9.76 8.66
N ILE A 28 -6.57 -10.79 7.82
CA ILE A 28 -7.15 -10.82 6.46
C ILE A 28 -8.68 -10.71 6.53
N ARG A 29 -9.33 -11.41 7.46
CA ARG A 29 -10.80 -11.35 7.61
C ARG A 29 -11.26 -9.94 8.00
N GLU A 30 -10.58 -9.28 8.93
CA GLU A 30 -10.95 -7.92 9.35
C GLU A 30 -10.75 -6.88 8.24
N LEU A 31 -9.65 -6.97 7.48
CA LEU A 31 -9.40 -6.10 6.33
C LEU A 31 -10.44 -6.29 5.22
N ARG A 32 -10.87 -7.53 4.99
CA ARG A 32 -11.96 -7.85 4.04
C ARG A 32 -13.28 -7.27 4.51
N LYS A 33 -13.67 -7.45 5.77
CA LYS A 33 -14.88 -6.83 6.36
C LYS A 33 -14.85 -5.31 6.22
N ALA A 34 -13.71 -4.68 6.47
CA ALA A 34 -13.57 -3.23 6.32
C ALA A 34 -13.77 -2.80 4.84
N SER A 35 -13.22 -3.56 3.89
CA SER A 35 -13.40 -3.31 2.46
C SER A 35 -14.86 -3.49 2.03
N GLU A 36 -15.53 -4.55 2.47
CA GLU A 36 -16.96 -4.81 2.24
C GLU A 36 -17.84 -3.70 2.84
N LYS A 37 -17.49 -3.20 4.02
CA LYS A 37 -18.17 -2.08 4.65
C LYS A 37 -18.03 -0.80 3.82
N CYS A 38 -16.83 -0.47 3.34
CA CYS A 38 -16.62 0.67 2.44
C CYS A 38 -17.44 0.51 1.15
N ALA A 39 -17.47 -0.69 0.57
CA ALA A 39 -18.25 -0.96 -0.65
C ALA A 39 -19.76 -0.82 -0.43
N SER A 40 -20.30 -1.40 0.65
CA SER A 40 -21.74 -1.36 0.95
C SER A 40 -22.24 0.03 1.36
N THR A 41 -21.37 0.87 1.90
CA THR A 41 -21.68 2.28 2.24
C THR A 41 -21.44 3.24 1.08
N GLY A 42 -21.00 2.74 -0.08
CA GLY A 42 -20.74 3.57 -1.27
C GLY A 42 -19.56 4.53 -1.12
N VAL A 43 -18.59 4.24 -0.23
CA VAL A 43 -17.38 5.06 -0.09
C VAL A 43 -16.63 5.05 -1.42
N GLN A 44 -16.52 6.23 -2.03
CA GLN A 44 -15.74 6.43 -3.24
C GLN A 44 -14.32 6.87 -2.88
N PHE A 45 -13.33 6.21 -3.46
CA PHE A 45 -11.93 6.58 -3.25
C PHE A 45 -11.48 7.55 -4.35
N SER A 46 -11.49 8.83 -4.01
CA SER A 46 -11.17 9.92 -4.94
C SER A 46 -9.74 9.82 -5.50
N ARG A 47 -9.60 10.18 -6.79
CA ARG A 47 -8.32 10.42 -7.49
C ARG A 47 -7.94 11.91 -7.50
N VAL A 48 -8.62 12.71 -6.70
CA VAL A 48 -8.33 14.13 -6.57
C VAL A 48 -7.02 14.30 -5.80
N CYS A 49 -6.08 15.04 -6.39
CA CYS A 49 -4.83 15.38 -5.74
C CYS A 49 -5.12 16.22 -4.48
N SER A 50 -4.62 15.77 -3.32
CA SER A 50 -4.84 16.48 -2.05
C SER A 50 -4.22 17.88 -2.01
N CYS A 51 -3.30 18.20 -2.93
CA CYS A 51 -2.66 19.52 -3.02
C CYS A 51 -3.43 20.50 -3.92
N CYS A 52 -3.64 20.16 -5.21
CA CYS A 52 -4.27 21.08 -6.17
C CYS A 52 -5.78 20.86 -6.37
N GLN A 53 -6.35 19.84 -5.73
CA GLN A 53 -7.77 19.48 -5.84
C GLN A 53 -8.26 19.18 -7.27
N GLN A 54 -7.34 18.91 -8.20
CA GLN A 54 -7.67 18.45 -9.54
C GLN A 54 -7.67 16.93 -9.60
N VAL A 55 -8.55 16.36 -10.43
CA VAL A 55 -8.50 14.94 -10.76
C VAL A 55 -7.24 14.69 -11.57
N SER A 56 -6.39 13.78 -11.10
CA SER A 56 -5.21 13.40 -11.87
C SER A 56 -5.64 12.41 -12.96
N GLU A 57 -5.61 12.84 -14.22
CA GLU A 57 -5.81 11.95 -15.38
C GLU A 57 -4.63 10.96 -15.58
N TYR A 58 -3.49 11.25 -14.95
CA TYR A 58 -2.24 10.50 -15.10
C TYR A 58 -1.58 10.17 -13.75
N GLN A 59 -0.73 9.14 -13.75
CA GLN A 59 0.06 8.57 -12.65
C GLN A 59 0.17 9.44 -11.39
N HIS A 60 -0.51 9.02 -10.32
CA HIS A 60 -0.21 9.53 -8.99
C HIS A 60 1.21 9.15 -8.60
N VAL A 61 1.81 9.96 -7.73
CA VAL A 61 3.06 9.62 -7.05
C VAL A 61 2.80 9.62 -5.55
N ALA A 62 3.57 8.84 -4.80
CA ALA A 62 3.51 8.83 -3.35
C ALA A 62 4.82 9.31 -2.75
N SER A 63 4.72 10.08 -1.67
CA SER A 63 5.86 10.36 -0.80
C SER A 63 6.35 9.07 -0.15
N THR A 64 7.62 8.73 -0.30
CA THR A 64 8.22 7.54 0.33
C THR A 64 8.36 7.66 1.84
N ALA A 65 8.29 8.87 2.40
CA ALA A 65 8.44 9.13 3.82
C ALA A 65 7.09 9.14 4.58
N CYS A 66 6.05 9.75 4.00
CA CYS A 66 4.76 9.90 4.67
C CYS A 66 3.59 9.20 3.98
N GLY A 67 3.77 8.68 2.76
CA GLY A 67 2.75 7.94 2.02
C GLY A 67 1.64 8.78 1.39
N HIS A 68 1.66 10.10 1.50
CA HIS A 68 0.68 10.97 0.82
C HIS A 68 0.80 10.82 -0.70
N ALA A 69 -0.32 10.55 -1.35
CA ALA A 69 -0.42 10.44 -2.80
C ALA A 69 -0.85 11.78 -3.43
N LEU A 70 -0.19 12.17 -4.51
CA LEU A 70 -0.36 13.44 -5.20
C LEU A 70 -0.33 13.24 -6.71
N CYS A 71 -0.84 14.22 -7.47
CA CYS A 71 -0.53 14.26 -8.89
C CYS A 71 0.96 14.58 -9.09
N ARG A 72 1.52 14.12 -10.21
CA ARG A 72 2.93 14.34 -10.56
C ARG A 72 3.34 15.82 -10.54
N GLY A 73 2.44 16.72 -10.97
CA GLY A 73 2.73 18.16 -11.00
C GLY A 73 2.82 18.81 -9.62
N CYS A 74 2.13 18.27 -8.60
CA CYS A 74 2.24 18.75 -7.22
C CYS A 74 3.41 18.12 -6.45
N ALA A 75 4.02 17.08 -7.01
CA ALA A 75 5.19 16.43 -6.44
C ALA A 75 6.48 17.03 -7.01
N ASP A 76 6.53 18.36 -7.02
CA ASP A 76 7.67 19.14 -7.46
C ASP A 76 8.42 19.66 -6.24
N GLY A 77 9.54 19.01 -5.89
CA GLY A 77 10.37 19.36 -4.74
C GLY A 77 10.80 18.17 -3.87
N GLU A 78 11.48 18.49 -2.77
CA GLU A 78 12.09 17.51 -1.84
C GLU A 78 11.26 17.30 -0.56
N ALA A 79 10.04 17.83 -0.50
CA ALA A 79 9.15 17.71 0.65
C ALA A 79 7.71 17.48 0.21
N CYS A 80 6.95 16.75 1.02
CA CYS A 80 5.53 16.54 0.79
C CYS A 80 4.75 17.86 0.98
N PRO A 81 4.03 18.39 -0.04
CA PRO A 81 3.28 19.64 0.11
C PRO A 81 2.11 19.55 1.11
N VAL A 82 1.68 18.34 1.47
CA VAL A 82 0.57 18.13 2.43
C VAL A 82 1.05 18.25 3.88
N CYS A 83 2.24 17.74 4.20
CA CYS A 83 2.72 17.61 5.58
C CYS A 83 4.16 18.10 5.81
N GLN A 84 4.80 18.66 4.79
CA GLN A 84 6.16 19.23 4.78
C GLN A 84 7.27 18.25 5.17
N THR A 85 7.00 16.95 5.20
CA THR A 85 8.03 15.93 5.47
C THR A 85 8.95 15.81 4.27
N SER A 86 10.27 15.92 4.50
CA SER A 86 11.27 15.70 3.45
C SER A 86 11.17 14.28 2.88
N THR A 87 11.18 14.15 1.57
CA THR A 87 10.84 12.91 0.90
C THR A 87 11.33 12.84 -0.53
N GLN A 88 11.31 11.63 -1.08
CA GLN A 88 11.32 11.38 -2.51
C GLN A 88 9.93 10.93 -2.92
N PHE A 89 9.60 11.12 -4.20
CA PHE A 89 8.33 10.66 -4.76
C PHE A 89 8.56 9.45 -5.66
N VAL A 90 7.72 8.43 -5.50
CA VAL A 90 7.71 7.24 -6.36
C VAL A 90 6.41 7.21 -7.17
N PRO A 91 6.46 6.96 -8.49
CA PRO A 91 5.24 6.80 -9.29
C PRO A 91 4.46 5.59 -8.82
N LEU A 92 3.14 5.73 -8.67
CA LEU A 92 2.24 4.64 -8.35
C LEU A 92 1.72 3.98 -9.63
N PHE A 93 1.82 2.67 -9.69
CA PHE A 93 1.29 1.87 -10.79
C PHE A 93 -0.17 1.52 -10.52
N GLU A 94 -1.07 2.38 -10.97
CA GLU A 94 -2.51 2.16 -10.95
C GLU A 94 -2.99 1.62 -12.31
N ASP A 95 -3.99 0.75 -12.32
CA ASP A 95 -4.65 0.33 -13.55
C ASP A 95 -5.49 1.50 -14.09
N LEU A 96 -4.99 2.12 -15.16
CA LEU A 96 -5.56 3.32 -15.78
C LEU A 96 -6.70 2.98 -16.73
N ASP A 97 -6.66 1.81 -17.37
CA ASP A 97 -7.62 1.43 -18.40
C ASP A 97 -8.95 0.96 -17.78
N LEU A 98 -8.87 0.23 -16.66
CA LEU A 98 -10.05 -0.33 -15.99
C LEU A 98 -10.52 0.49 -14.79
N HIS A 99 -9.80 1.56 -14.45
CA HIS A 99 -9.97 2.31 -13.20
C HIS A 99 -9.95 1.42 -11.94
N SER A 100 -9.38 0.21 -12.06
CA SER A 100 -9.45 -0.82 -11.03
C SER A 100 -8.57 -0.45 -9.84
N ARG A 101 -9.06 -0.76 -8.64
CA ARG A 101 -8.29 -0.70 -7.39
C ARG A 101 -7.93 -2.10 -6.89
N GLU A 102 -8.16 -3.11 -7.70
CA GLU A 102 -8.03 -4.50 -7.29
C GLU A 102 -6.62 -4.79 -6.82
N CYS A 103 -6.51 -5.50 -5.70
CA CYS A 103 -5.22 -6.00 -5.25
C CYS A 103 -4.78 -7.18 -6.11
N GLY A 104 -3.64 -7.05 -6.80
CA GLY A 104 -3.09 -8.14 -7.64
C GLY A 104 -2.65 -9.40 -6.88
N ILE A 105 -2.70 -9.43 -5.54
CA ILE A 105 -2.35 -10.59 -4.72
C ILE A 105 -3.61 -11.32 -4.24
N CYS A 106 -4.52 -10.59 -3.58
CA CYS A 106 -5.68 -11.20 -2.91
C CYS A 106 -7.01 -10.99 -3.65
N LEU A 107 -6.97 -10.26 -4.78
CA LEU A 107 -8.10 -9.99 -5.68
C LEU A 107 -9.29 -9.29 -5.01
N VAL A 108 -9.07 -8.56 -3.92
CA VAL A 108 -10.10 -7.66 -3.40
C VAL A 108 -10.25 -6.48 -4.37
N ALA A 109 -11.43 -6.34 -4.97
CA ALA A 109 -11.66 -5.36 -6.05
C ALA A 109 -11.46 -3.91 -5.62
N VAL A 110 -11.84 -3.56 -4.39
CA VAL A 110 -11.75 -2.20 -3.86
C VAL A 110 -11.27 -2.23 -2.40
N PRO A 111 -9.96 -2.46 -2.16
CA PRO A 111 -9.42 -2.48 -0.81
C PRO A 111 -9.60 -1.11 -0.14
N CYS A 112 -10.08 -1.13 1.10
CA CYS A 112 -10.25 0.10 1.89
C CYS A 112 -8.93 0.81 2.19
N GLN A 113 -7.84 0.05 2.26
CA GLN A 113 -6.48 0.53 2.51
C GLN A 113 -5.51 -0.11 1.53
N ARG A 114 -4.58 0.69 1.02
CA ARG A 114 -3.54 0.25 0.10
C ARG A 114 -2.17 0.62 0.65
N SER A 115 -1.19 -0.23 0.40
CA SER A 115 0.23 0.04 0.63
C SER A 115 0.96 0.02 -0.71
N PHE A 116 2.13 0.63 -0.76
CA PHE A 116 2.98 0.59 -1.94
C PHE A 116 4.43 0.28 -1.57
N PHE A 117 5.18 -0.25 -2.52
CA PHE A 117 6.61 -0.47 -2.35
C PHE A 117 7.37 0.82 -2.66
N SER A 118 8.12 1.36 -1.71
CA SER A 118 8.86 2.62 -1.90
C SER A 118 9.89 2.57 -3.03
N ALA A 119 10.43 1.38 -3.34
CA ALA A 119 11.44 1.21 -4.39
C ALA A 119 10.86 1.18 -5.82
N CYS A 120 9.60 0.77 -6.00
CA CYS A 120 9.04 0.53 -7.33
C CYS A 120 7.58 0.96 -7.50
N GLY A 121 6.91 1.47 -6.48
CA GLY A 121 5.58 2.06 -6.58
C GLY A 121 4.43 1.10 -6.89
N HIS A 122 4.68 -0.21 -6.94
CA HIS A 122 3.62 -1.21 -7.06
C HIS A 122 2.72 -1.17 -5.82
N ILE A 123 1.42 -1.33 -6.02
CA ILE A 123 0.39 -1.18 -4.99
C ILE A 123 -0.22 -2.54 -4.64
N ILE A 124 -0.43 -2.76 -3.34
CA ILE A 124 -1.15 -3.92 -2.80
C ILE A 124 -2.17 -3.46 -1.76
N CYS A 125 -3.12 -4.31 -1.38
CA CYS A 125 -3.92 -4.04 -0.18
C CYS A 125 -3.03 -4.10 1.07
N ARG A 126 -3.33 -3.26 2.06
CA ARG A 126 -2.72 -3.34 3.38
C ARG A 126 -3.45 -4.39 4.22
#